data_AF-A0A4Q3BCH9-F1
#
_entry.id   AF-A0A4Q3BCH9-F1
#
_cell.length_a   1.000
_cell.length_b   1.000
_cell.length_c   1.000
_cell.angle_alpha   90.00
_cell.angle_beta   90.00
_cell.angle_gamma   90.00
#
_symmetry.space_group_name_H-M   'P 1'
#
loop_
_entity.id
_entity.type
_entity.pdbx_description
1 polymer ?
#
loop_
_entity_poly.entity_id
_entity_poly.type
_entity_poly.pdbx_seq_one_letter_code
_entity_poly.pdbx_strand_id
1 'polypeptide(L)'
;MLFQTLFNRIYYSIELLCYIGVDKQPVEDKKKFVMLSNLISISNFSLLTLNGFLFLLFTVNTIGALASFLSALLLLLAVYFNSKGWHHFTRVYMVVAANSLCLAGCIVFSHESFLDYYFIAIVTASYFLFHYKDKKWLYLSAALSLSYLVIETTGLQNYLPAFNLMRDEEVTNLILLFGFIIMLTIQSAIYIYISTQTELDLLKKQKLLIEIQNQLQVQNEDLETFSMAASHSLQTPIYIAGFFLLKIKNSYPEMAAKNTKDFGMVENSLAQMDLLVSGLFSYNKIIKIEKDTQRVDASGELVKIKKNCF
;
A
#
# COMPACT_ATOMS: atom_id res chain seq x y z
N MET A 1 15.13 -32.19 -15.26
CA MET A 1 15.19 -32.10 -13.78
C MET A 1 16.29 -31.13 -13.30
N LEU A 2 17.55 -31.29 -13.72
CA LEU A 2 18.68 -30.45 -13.24
C LEU A 2 18.61 -28.96 -13.64
N PHE A 3 18.08 -28.65 -14.82
CA PHE A 3 17.86 -27.26 -15.25
C PHE A 3 16.78 -26.55 -14.43
N GLN A 4 15.71 -27.27 -14.07
CA GLN A 4 14.59 -26.73 -13.29
C GLN A 4 14.99 -26.47 -11.83
N THR A 5 15.81 -27.34 -11.24
CA THR A 5 16.34 -27.11 -9.88
C THR A 5 17.29 -25.91 -9.85
N LEU A 6 18.11 -25.72 -10.88
CA LEU A 6 19.01 -24.58 -10.98
C LEU A 6 18.24 -23.27 -11.19
N PHE A 7 17.23 -23.27 -12.06
CA PHE A 7 16.34 -22.13 -12.27
C PHE A 7 15.61 -21.73 -10.98
N ASN A 8 15.05 -22.69 -10.25
CA ASN A 8 14.37 -22.43 -8.98
C ASN A 8 15.32 -21.85 -7.92
N ARG A 9 16.59 -22.30 -7.88
CA ARG A 9 17.60 -21.74 -6.97
C ARG A 9 17.96 -20.30 -7.32
N ILE A 10 18.12 -19.99 -8.61
CA ILE A 10 18.38 -18.62 -9.06
C ILE A 10 17.19 -17.72 -8.73
N TYR A 11 15.98 -18.18 -9.05
CA TYR A 11 14.74 -17.46 -8.74
C TYR A 11 14.64 -17.14 -7.24
N TYR A 12 14.82 -18.15 -6.38
CA TYR A 12 14.77 -17.97 -4.93
C TYR A 12 15.87 -17.03 -4.40
N SER A 13 17.07 -17.08 -4.99
CA SER A 13 18.16 -16.18 -4.60
C SER A 13 17.86 -14.73 -4.99
N ILE A 14 17.31 -14.50 -6.18
CA ILE A 14 16.85 -13.18 -6.60
C ILE A 14 15.74 -12.70 -5.67
N GLU A 15 14.76 -13.56 -5.36
CA GLU A 15 13.67 -13.25 -4.45
C GLU A 15 14.20 -12.81 -3.08
N LEU A 16 15.13 -13.58 -2.49
CA LEU A 16 15.76 -13.25 -1.22
C LEU A 16 16.43 -11.87 -1.26
N LEU A 17 17.20 -11.57 -2.31
CA LEU A 17 17.87 -10.27 -2.48
C LEU A 17 16.87 -9.12 -2.63
N CYS A 18 15.73 -9.35 -3.29
CA CYS A 18 14.67 -8.35 -3.44
C CYS A 18 14.06 -7.96 -2.09
N TYR A 19 13.91 -8.91 -1.17
CA TYR A 19 13.30 -8.68 0.14
C TYR A 19 14.25 -8.12 1.20
N ILE A 20 15.52 -7.89 0.88
CA ILE A 20 16.49 -7.31 1.82
C ILE A 20 16.03 -5.93 2.30
N GLY A 21 15.85 -5.82 3.62
CA GLY A 21 15.45 -4.58 4.30
C GLY A 21 13.97 -4.24 4.22
N VAL A 22 13.14 -5.08 3.58
CA VAL A 22 11.68 -4.87 3.49
C VAL A 22 11.02 -4.97 4.86
N ASP A 23 11.53 -5.84 5.72
CA ASP A 23 11.12 -6.04 7.12
C ASP A 23 11.30 -4.76 7.97
N LYS A 24 12.30 -3.93 7.64
CA LYS A 24 12.60 -2.68 8.34
C LYS A 24 11.70 -1.52 7.95
N GLN A 25 10.85 -1.69 6.95
CA GLN A 25 9.87 -0.67 6.53
C GLN A 25 8.51 -0.94 7.19
N PRO A 26 8.10 -0.16 8.20
CA PRO A 26 6.84 -0.41 8.92
C PRO A 26 5.60 -0.09 8.07
N VAL A 27 5.71 0.81 7.10
CA VAL A 27 4.58 1.22 6.27
C VAL A 27 4.47 0.28 5.07
N GLU A 28 3.38 -0.50 5.02
CA GLU A 28 3.11 -1.50 3.98
C GLU A 28 3.23 -0.91 2.56
N ASP A 29 2.61 0.24 2.33
CA ASP A 29 2.65 0.93 1.02
C ASP A 29 4.06 1.33 0.59
N LYS A 30 5.00 1.43 1.53
CA LYS A 30 6.39 1.78 1.25
C LYS A 30 7.29 0.56 0.99
N LYS A 31 6.86 -0.65 1.36
CA LYS A 31 7.64 -1.89 1.14
C LYS A 31 7.93 -2.15 -0.33
N LYS A 32 6.95 -1.89 -1.20
CA LYS A 32 7.11 -2.02 -2.66
C LYS A 32 8.25 -1.18 -3.25
N PHE A 33 8.53 0.00 -2.68
CA PHE A 33 9.62 0.85 -3.16
C PHE A 33 10.99 0.31 -2.76
N VAL A 34 11.09 -0.35 -1.61
CA VAL A 34 12.31 -1.05 -1.19
C VAL A 34 12.59 -2.20 -2.17
N MET A 35 11.58 -3.04 -2.42
CA MET A 35 11.67 -4.13 -3.39
C MET A 35 12.03 -3.63 -4.80
N LEU A 36 11.36 -2.58 -5.28
CA LEU A 36 11.64 -1.96 -6.57
C LEU A 36 13.09 -1.46 -6.65
N SER A 37 13.58 -0.76 -5.63
CA SER A 37 14.95 -0.26 -5.62
C SER A 37 16.00 -1.39 -5.60
N ASN A 38 15.75 -2.48 -4.87
CA ASN A 38 16.61 -3.66 -4.89
C ASN A 38 16.60 -4.33 -6.28
N LEU A 39 15.42 -4.53 -6.87
CA LEU A 39 15.28 -5.12 -8.20
C LEU A 39 15.98 -4.31 -9.29
N ILE A 40 15.81 -2.98 -9.30
CA ILE A 40 16.49 -2.08 -10.24
C ILE A 40 18.01 -2.11 -10.02
N SER A 41 18.47 -2.16 -8.77
CA SER A 41 19.91 -2.25 -8.47
C SER A 41 20.52 -3.57 -8.97
N ILE A 42 19.85 -4.70 -8.72
CA ILE A 42 20.31 -6.03 -9.16
C ILE A 42 20.28 -6.16 -10.69
N SER A 43 19.23 -5.64 -11.34
CA SER A 43 19.15 -5.66 -12.80
C SER A 43 20.22 -4.80 -13.44
N ASN A 44 20.45 -3.59 -12.92
CA ASN A 44 21.51 -2.70 -13.40
C ASN A 44 22.91 -3.31 -13.15
N PHE A 45 23.14 -3.94 -12.00
CA PHE A 45 24.38 -4.69 -11.73
C PHE A 45 24.62 -5.77 -12.79
N SER A 46 23.59 -6.58 -13.07
CA SER A 46 23.67 -7.68 -14.04
C SER A 46 23.94 -7.17 -15.45
N LEU A 47 23.25 -6.10 -15.84
CA LEU A 47 23.38 -5.48 -17.17
C LEU A 47 24.75 -4.83 -17.37
N LEU A 48 25.24 -4.04 -16.40
CA LEU A 48 26.54 -3.39 -16.49
C LEU A 48 27.68 -4.43 -16.46
N THR A 49 27.51 -5.51 -15.71
CA THR A 49 28.44 -6.64 -15.75
C THR A 49 28.45 -7.30 -17.13
N LEU A 50 27.29 -7.52 -17.74
CA LEU A 50 27.18 -8.04 -19.11
C LEU A 50 27.86 -7.11 -20.12
N ASN A 51 27.59 -5.79 -20.06
CA ASN A 51 28.24 -4.81 -20.92
C ASN A 51 29.77 -4.82 -20.75
N GLY A 52 30.26 -4.96 -19.51
CA GLY A 52 31.69 -5.09 -19.23
C GLY A 52 32.32 -6.30 -19.93
N PHE A 53 31.64 -7.46 -19.92
CA PHE A 53 32.09 -8.63 -20.68
C PHE A 53 32.03 -8.42 -22.18
N LEU A 54 30.98 -7.79 -22.71
CA LEU A 54 30.85 -7.48 -24.13
C LEU A 54 31.96 -6.53 -24.60
N PHE A 55 32.34 -5.53 -23.79
CA PHE A 55 33.47 -4.67 -24.08
C PHE A 55 34.79 -5.44 -24.18
N LEU A 56 35.06 -6.35 -23.23
CA LEU A 56 36.27 -7.19 -23.29
C LEU A 56 36.29 -8.08 -24.54
N LEU A 57 35.16 -8.71 -24.87
CA LEU A 57 35.07 -9.69 -25.94
C LEU A 57 35.13 -9.07 -27.34
N PHE A 58 34.43 -7.96 -27.56
CA PHE A 58 34.24 -7.41 -28.92
C PHE A 58 35.12 -6.20 -29.23
N THR A 59 35.47 -5.38 -28.24
CA THR A 59 36.22 -4.13 -28.46
C THR A 59 37.64 -4.18 -27.89
N VAL A 60 37.94 -5.16 -27.03
CA VAL A 60 39.18 -5.23 -26.24
C VAL A 60 39.40 -3.97 -25.38
N ASN A 61 38.33 -3.20 -25.11
CA ASN A 61 38.38 -1.97 -24.32
C ASN A 61 38.37 -2.32 -22.82
N THR A 62 39.56 -2.55 -22.27
CA THR A 62 39.75 -2.91 -20.86
C THR A 62 39.31 -1.79 -19.91
N ILE A 63 39.51 -0.53 -20.29
CA ILE A 63 39.08 0.64 -19.50
C ILE A 63 37.56 0.66 -19.42
N GLY A 64 36.87 0.43 -20.56
CA GLY A 64 35.42 0.44 -20.58
C GLY A 64 34.77 -0.71 -19.81
N ALA A 65 35.41 -1.88 -19.88
CA ALA A 65 35.02 -3.01 -19.07
C ALA A 65 35.17 -2.72 -17.57
N LEU A 66 36.33 -2.19 -17.16
CA LEU A 66 36.60 -1.83 -15.76
C LEU A 66 35.62 -0.76 -15.24
N ALA A 67 35.35 0.28 -16.04
CA ALA A 67 34.37 1.30 -15.69
C ALA A 67 32.96 0.71 -15.52
N SER A 68 32.57 -0.23 -16.38
CA SER A 68 31.27 -0.91 -16.30
C SER A 68 31.16 -1.78 -15.04
N PHE A 69 32.19 -2.56 -14.72
CA PHE A 69 32.21 -3.38 -13.50
C PHE A 69 32.21 -2.53 -12.23
N LEU A 70 32.98 -1.44 -12.20
CA LEU A 70 33.00 -0.53 -11.07
C LEU A 70 31.62 0.15 -10.87
N SER A 71 31.00 0.58 -11.96
CA SER A 71 29.64 1.15 -11.96
C SER A 71 28.62 0.14 -11.44
N ALA A 72 28.73 -1.13 -11.84
CA ALA A 72 27.87 -2.21 -11.35
C ALA A 72 27.97 -2.34 -9.83
N LEU A 73 29.19 -2.41 -9.28
CA LEU A 73 29.43 -2.52 -7.84
C LEU A 73 28.89 -1.31 -7.06
N LEU A 74 29.07 -0.09 -7.59
CA LEU A 74 28.55 1.12 -6.97
C LEU A 74 27.02 1.12 -6.91
N LEU A 75 26.33 0.70 -7.97
CA LEU A 75 24.87 0.61 -7.96
C LEU A 75 24.36 -0.49 -7.01
N LEU A 76 25.14 -1.55 -6.77
CA LEU A 76 24.81 -2.62 -5.82
C LEU A 76 24.82 -2.14 -4.35
N LEU A 77 25.53 -1.07 -4.02
CA LEU A 77 25.51 -0.46 -2.67
C LEU A 77 24.10 -0.02 -2.24
N ALA A 78 23.18 0.19 -3.19
CA ALA A 78 21.78 0.47 -2.88
C ALA A 78 21.12 -0.65 -2.05
N VAL A 79 21.39 -1.92 -2.40
CA VAL A 79 20.88 -3.08 -1.65
C VAL A 79 21.45 -3.09 -0.23
N TYR A 80 22.72 -2.73 -0.07
CA TYR A 80 23.35 -2.60 1.23
C TYR A 80 22.68 -1.50 2.07
N PHE A 81 22.42 -0.31 1.53
CA PHE A 81 21.74 0.77 2.25
C PHE A 81 20.30 0.40 2.63
N ASN A 82 19.59 -0.34 1.77
CA ASN A 82 18.28 -0.90 2.10
C ASN A 82 18.37 -1.91 3.25
N SER A 83 19.39 -2.76 3.29
CA SER A 83 19.61 -3.69 4.42
C SER A 83 19.79 -2.95 5.76
N LYS A 84 20.27 -1.71 5.74
CA LYS A 84 20.43 -0.85 6.93
C LYS A 84 19.17 -0.07 7.30
N GLY A 85 18.11 -0.12 6.49
CA GLY A 85 16.86 0.62 6.71
C GLY A 85 16.89 2.04 6.14
N TRP A 86 17.93 2.43 5.39
CA TRP A 86 18.09 3.79 4.85
C TRP A 86 17.34 3.99 3.52
N HIS A 87 16.09 3.53 3.44
CA HIS A 87 15.33 3.40 2.19
C HIS A 87 15.14 4.70 1.40
N HIS A 88 14.99 5.84 2.09
CA HIS A 88 14.85 7.12 1.42
C HIS A 88 16.18 7.56 0.81
N PHE A 89 17.27 7.46 1.58
CA PHE A 89 18.61 7.74 1.11
C PHE A 89 19.01 6.84 -0.05
N THR A 90 18.69 5.53 0.00
CA THR A 90 18.96 4.60 -1.10
C THR A 90 18.41 5.09 -2.44
N ARG A 91 17.16 5.57 -2.47
CA ARG A 91 16.52 6.03 -3.71
C ARG A 91 17.19 7.28 -4.27
N VAL A 92 17.54 8.23 -3.40
CA VAL A 92 18.30 9.43 -3.80
C VAL A 92 19.69 9.05 -4.30
N TYR A 93 20.39 8.18 -3.56
CA TYR A 93 21.70 7.64 -3.92
C TYR A 93 21.66 6.99 -5.31
N MET A 94 20.69 6.12 -5.59
CA MET A 94 20.60 5.44 -6.88
C MET A 94 20.52 6.42 -8.05
N VAL A 95 19.69 7.46 -7.95
CA VAL A 95 19.54 8.42 -9.04
C VAL A 95 20.77 9.31 -9.18
N VAL A 96 21.34 9.80 -8.07
CA VAL A 96 22.55 10.62 -8.10
C VAL A 96 23.74 9.83 -8.63
N ALA A 97 23.93 8.59 -8.17
CA ALA A 97 24.99 7.70 -8.62
C ALA A 97 24.82 7.35 -10.09
N ALA A 98 23.62 6.96 -10.54
CA ALA A 98 23.38 6.64 -11.95
C ALA A 98 23.68 7.84 -12.88
N ASN A 99 23.20 9.04 -12.52
CA ASN A 99 23.50 10.25 -13.30
C ASN A 99 24.99 10.57 -13.34
N SER A 100 25.66 10.48 -12.19
CA SER A 100 27.09 10.79 -12.09
C SER A 100 27.95 9.78 -12.87
N LEU A 101 27.60 8.50 -12.81
CA LEU A 101 28.28 7.44 -13.55
C LEU A 101 28.04 7.56 -15.06
N CYS A 102 26.83 7.93 -15.46
CA CYS A 102 26.50 8.17 -16.87
C CYS A 102 27.30 9.35 -17.44
N LEU A 103 27.34 10.48 -16.72
CA LEU A 103 28.12 11.66 -17.11
C LEU A 103 29.63 11.36 -17.14
N ALA A 104 30.15 10.66 -16.11
CA ALA A 104 31.54 10.21 -16.10
C ALA A 104 31.83 9.27 -17.27
N GLY A 105 30.87 8.42 -17.65
CA GLY A 105 30.93 7.61 -18.85
C GLY A 105 31.08 8.46 -20.11
N CYS A 106 30.23 9.46 -20.33
CA CYS A 106 30.33 10.36 -21.49
C CYS A 106 31.71 11.02 -21.59
N ILE A 107 32.23 11.55 -20.47
CA ILE A 107 33.57 12.19 -20.39
C ILE A 107 34.71 11.23 -20.73
N VAL A 108 34.66 10.00 -20.20
CA VAL A 108 35.72 8.99 -20.37
C VAL A 108 35.69 8.38 -21.76
N PHE A 109 34.51 8.11 -22.29
CA PHE A 109 34.33 7.34 -23.51
C PHE A 109 34.29 8.21 -24.76
N SER A 110 33.23 9.01 -24.91
CA SER A 110 33.03 9.98 -25.98
C SER A 110 31.67 10.63 -25.75
N HIS A 111 31.57 11.93 -26.01
CA HIS A 111 30.29 12.65 -26.01
C HIS A 111 29.38 12.24 -27.19
N GLU A 112 29.93 11.63 -28.24
CA GLU A 112 29.16 11.11 -29.38
C GLU A 112 28.62 9.68 -29.13
N SER A 113 28.78 9.16 -27.91
CA SER A 113 28.28 7.83 -27.55
C SER A 113 26.80 7.83 -27.18
N PHE A 114 26.13 6.68 -27.32
CA PHE A 114 24.71 6.48 -26.95
C PHE A 114 24.44 6.52 -25.42
N LEU A 115 25.40 6.97 -24.60
CA LEU A 115 25.23 7.06 -23.14
C LEU A 115 24.26 8.18 -22.74
N ASP A 116 24.15 9.24 -23.53
CA ASP A 116 23.19 10.32 -23.33
C ASP A 116 21.73 9.84 -23.21
N TYR A 117 21.33 8.83 -23.98
CA TYR A 117 20.00 8.23 -23.90
C TYR A 117 19.68 7.61 -22.54
N TYR A 118 20.69 7.18 -21.77
CA TYR A 118 20.47 6.63 -20.42
C TYR A 118 19.91 7.68 -19.46
N PHE A 119 20.14 8.98 -19.69
CA PHE A 119 19.50 10.03 -18.86
C PHE A 119 17.97 9.98 -18.95
N ILE A 120 17.40 9.63 -20.12
CA ILE A 120 15.95 9.46 -20.28
C ILE A 120 15.45 8.28 -19.43
N ALA A 121 16.17 7.17 -19.43
CA ALA A 121 15.84 6.03 -18.58
C ALA A 121 15.97 6.34 -17.08
N ILE A 122 16.91 7.20 -16.68
CA ILE A 122 17.04 7.63 -15.29
C ILE A 122 15.86 8.54 -14.88
N VAL A 123 15.35 9.38 -15.79
CA VAL A 123 14.12 10.16 -15.57
C VAL A 123 12.93 9.22 -15.36
N THR A 124 12.73 8.21 -16.22
CA THR A 124 11.61 7.26 -16.06
C THR A 124 11.74 6.44 -14.78
N ALA A 125 12.95 5.96 -14.46
CA ALA A 125 13.22 5.25 -13.20
C ALA A 125 12.93 6.12 -11.97
N SER A 126 13.17 7.43 -12.03
CA SER A 126 12.84 8.37 -10.95
C SER A 126 11.34 8.40 -10.65
N TYR A 127 10.49 8.38 -11.68
CA TYR A 127 9.03 8.31 -11.51
C TYR A 127 8.58 7.03 -10.80
N PHE A 128 9.28 5.92 -11.03
CA PHE A 128 8.95 4.67 -10.36
C PHE A 128 9.48 4.60 -8.93
N LEU A 129 10.66 5.17 -8.67
CA LEU A 129 11.30 5.10 -7.34
C LEU A 129 10.66 6.01 -6.30
N PHE A 130 10.15 7.18 -6.68
CA PHE A 130 9.60 8.15 -5.74
C PHE A 130 8.08 8.06 -5.61
N HIS A 131 7.62 8.04 -4.36
CA HIS A 131 6.19 8.08 -4.03
C HIS A 131 5.64 9.49 -4.25
N TYR A 132 4.33 9.64 -4.52
CA TYR A 132 3.72 10.96 -4.76
C TYR A 132 3.92 11.96 -3.62
N LYS A 133 4.06 11.47 -2.37
CA LYS A 133 4.37 12.29 -1.18
C LYS A 133 5.78 12.87 -1.20
N ASP A 134 6.72 12.21 -1.89
CA ASP A 134 8.13 12.59 -2.01
C ASP A 134 8.39 13.43 -3.28
N LYS A 135 7.38 14.16 -3.81
CA LYS A 135 7.45 14.87 -5.10
C LYS A 135 8.64 15.81 -5.27
N LYS A 136 9.16 16.40 -4.19
CA LYS A 136 10.35 17.27 -4.22
C LYS A 136 11.56 16.52 -4.77
N TRP A 137 11.76 15.29 -4.33
CA TRP A 137 12.89 14.45 -4.76
C TRP A 137 12.70 13.93 -6.17
N LEU A 138 11.47 13.60 -6.55
CA LEU A 138 11.13 13.26 -7.94
C LEU A 138 11.50 14.40 -8.90
N TYR A 139 11.07 15.63 -8.61
CA TYR A 139 11.38 16.76 -9.48
C TYR A 139 12.86 17.10 -9.49
N LEU A 140 13.53 17.04 -8.33
CA LEU A 140 14.97 17.28 -8.25
C LEU A 140 15.76 16.23 -9.05
N SER A 141 15.37 14.96 -8.97
CA SER A 141 16.06 13.88 -9.67
C SER A 141 15.82 13.94 -11.18
N ALA A 142 14.59 14.23 -11.61
CA ALA A 142 14.27 14.46 -13.01
C ALA A 142 14.97 15.70 -13.58
N ALA A 143 15.01 16.80 -12.82
CA ALA A 143 15.73 18.02 -13.20
C ALA A 143 17.23 17.78 -13.33
N LEU A 144 17.83 16.99 -12.43
CA LEU A 144 19.24 16.61 -12.51
C LEU A 144 19.54 15.84 -13.80
N SER A 145 18.77 14.78 -14.10
CA SER A 145 18.94 14.00 -15.32
C SER A 145 18.70 14.81 -16.59
N LEU A 146 17.68 15.66 -16.62
CA LEU A 146 17.42 16.55 -17.75
C LEU A 146 18.54 17.58 -17.91
N SER A 147 19.11 18.10 -16.82
CA SER A 147 20.22 19.06 -16.90
C SER A 147 21.45 18.41 -17.54
N TYR A 148 21.76 17.17 -17.20
CA TYR A 148 22.88 16.44 -17.81
C TYR A 148 22.60 16.07 -19.27
N LEU A 149 21.37 15.66 -19.58
CA LEU A 149 20.95 15.46 -20.98
C LEU A 149 21.10 16.74 -21.80
N VAL A 150 20.69 17.90 -21.27
CA VAL A 150 20.85 19.19 -21.97
C VAL A 150 22.32 19.56 -22.14
N ILE A 151 23.17 19.30 -21.13
CA ILE A 151 24.61 19.55 -21.24
C ILE A 151 25.23 18.72 -22.37
N GLU A 152 24.92 17.43 -22.43
CA GLU A 152 25.46 16.50 -23.44
C GLU A 152 24.87 16.72 -24.84
N THR A 153 23.58 17.06 -24.97
CA THR A 153 22.95 17.23 -26.29
C THR A 153 23.14 18.61 -26.92
N THR A 154 23.74 19.56 -26.18
CA THR A 154 23.97 20.93 -26.66
C THR A 154 25.45 21.25 -26.74
N GLY A 155 25.80 22.42 -27.29
CA GLY A 155 27.20 22.90 -27.33
C GLY A 155 27.86 23.10 -25.95
N LEU A 156 27.14 22.89 -24.85
CA LEU A 156 27.68 22.92 -23.49
C LEU A 156 28.64 21.77 -23.22
N GLN A 157 28.54 20.64 -23.93
CA GLN A 157 29.48 19.52 -23.82
C GLN A 157 30.93 19.95 -24.10
N ASN A 158 31.14 21.00 -24.92
CA ASN A 158 32.47 21.50 -25.25
C ASN A 158 33.21 22.12 -24.05
N TYR A 159 32.52 22.40 -22.95
CA TYR A 159 33.12 22.86 -21.69
C TYR A 159 33.52 21.70 -20.77
N LEU A 160 33.13 20.46 -21.10
CA LEU A 160 33.53 19.27 -20.38
C LEU A 160 34.80 18.66 -21.00
N PRO A 161 35.64 17.99 -20.20
CA PRO A 161 36.78 17.25 -20.73
C PRO A 161 36.30 16.05 -21.54
N ALA A 162 36.88 15.85 -22.73
CA ALA A 162 36.64 14.68 -23.57
C ALA A 162 37.92 13.86 -23.70
N PHE A 163 37.98 12.70 -23.05
CA PHE A 163 39.17 11.83 -23.09
C PHE A 163 39.22 10.93 -24.32
N ASN A 164 38.06 10.65 -24.93
CA ASN A 164 37.92 9.86 -26.17
C ASN A 164 38.72 8.54 -26.15
N LEU A 165 38.60 7.77 -25.05
CA LEU A 165 39.36 6.53 -24.86
C LEU A 165 38.83 5.34 -25.70
N MET A 166 37.82 5.56 -26.55
CA MET A 166 37.21 4.51 -27.36
C MET A 166 37.93 4.35 -28.69
N ARG A 167 38.35 3.11 -28.98
CA ARG A 167 39.07 2.76 -30.21
C ARG A 167 38.13 2.32 -31.34
N ASP A 168 36.96 1.81 -30.99
CA ASP A 168 35.94 1.30 -31.91
C ASP A 168 34.56 1.83 -31.48
N GLU A 169 34.22 3.01 -32.01
CA GLU A 169 33.01 3.74 -31.64
C GLU A 169 31.73 3.02 -32.09
N GLU A 170 31.75 2.41 -33.29
CA GLU A 170 30.58 1.74 -33.86
C GLU A 170 30.17 0.51 -33.02
N VAL A 171 31.12 -0.37 -32.72
CA VAL A 171 30.84 -1.59 -31.92
C VAL A 171 30.46 -1.22 -30.49
N THR A 172 31.10 -0.21 -29.91
CA THR A 172 30.75 0.26 -28.56
C THR A 172 29.32 0.81 -28.53
N ASN A 173 28.97 1.67 -29.49
CA ASN A 173 27.63 2.24 -29.58
C ASN A 173 26.55 1.17 -29.74
N LEU A 174 26.83 0.11 -30.50
CA LEU A 174 25.94 -1.04 -30.63
C LEU A 174 25.75 -1.76 -29.29
N ILE A 175 26.84 -2.02 -28.55
CA ILE A 175 26.78 -2.64 -27.21
C ILE A 175 25.94 -1.79 -26.25
N LEU A 176 26.20 -0.48 -26.21
CA LEU A 176 25.49 0.47 -25.34
C LEU A 176 23.99 0.56 -25.67
N LEU A 177 23.65 0.61 -26.97
CA LEU A 177 22.27 0.64 -27.45
C LEU A 177 21.52 -0.65 -27.10
N PHE A 178 22.15 -1.81 -27.32
CA PHE A 178 21.56 -3.09 -26.95
C PHE A 178 21.35 -3.19 -25.44
N GLY A 179 22.34 -2.75 -24.65
CA GLY A 179 22.23 -2.62 -23.21
C GLY A 179 21.06 -1.72 -22.79
N PHE A 180 20.86 -0.59 -23.46
CA PHE A 180 19.79 0.36 -23.18
C PHE A 180 18.40 -0.26 -23.43
N ILE A 181 18.23 -0.96 -24.55
CA ILE A 181 16.97 -1.64 -24.89
C ILE A 181 16.67 -2.74 -23.85
N ILE A 182 17.67 -3.54 -23.47
CA ILE A 182 17.51 -4.56 -22.42
C ILE A 182 17.15 -3.90 -21.08
N MET A 183 17.79 -2.78 -20.74
CA MET A 183 17.48 -2.04 -19.52
C MET A 183 16.02 -1.61 -19.47
N LEU A 184 15.54 -0.96 -20.54
CA LEU A 184 14.16 -0.46 -20.62
C LEU A 184 13.14 -1.60 -20.53
N THR A 185 13.39 -2.71 -21.23
CA THR A 185 12.50 -3.88 -21.21
C THR A 185 12.45 -4.54 -19.83
N ILE A 186 13.61 -4.75 -19.19
CA ILE A 186 13.68 -5.33 -17.83
C ILE A 186 13.02 -4.40 -16.82
N GLN A 187 13.31 -3.09 -16.85
CA GLN A 187 12.71 -2.14 -15.91
C GLN A 187 11.19 -2.03 -16.08
N SER A 188 10.69 -2.04 -17.32
CA SER A 188 9.25 -2.07 -17.60
C SER A 188 8.61 -3.35 -17.08
N ALA A 189 9.24 -4.51 -17.28
CA ALA A 189 8.76 -5.79 -16.77
C ALA A 189 8.72 -5.82 -15.24
N ILE A 190 9.77 -5.31 -14.56
CA ILE A 190 9.81 -5.18 -13.10
C ILE A 190 8.67 -4.29 -12.61
N TYR A 191 8.43 -3.15 -13.25
CA TYR A 191 7.36 -2.24 -12.88
C TYR A 191 5.98 -2.89 -13.00
N ILE A 192 5.71 -3.54 -14.15
CA ILE A 192 4.44 -4.24 -14.39
C ILE A 192 4.24 -5.33 -13.32
N TYR A 193 5.26 -6.15 -13.07
CA TYR A 193 5.20 -7.22 -12.06
C TYR A 193 4.82 -6.68 -10.67
N ILE A 194 5.50 -5.63 -10.19
CA ILE A 194 5.21 -5.03 -8.87
C ILE A 194 3.82 -4.38 -8.84
N SER A 195 3.42 -3.71 -9.93
CA SER A 195 2.11 -3.08 -10.06
C SER A 195 1.00 -4.13 -9.98
N THR A 196 1.10 -5.22 -10.72
CA THR A 196 0.13 -6.32 -10.72
C THR A 196 0.04 -6.99 -9.35
N GLN A 197 1.17 -7.23 -8.66
CA GLN A 197 1.14 -7.78 -7.31
C GLN A 197 0.42 -6.86 -6.32
N THR A 198 0.70 -5.56 -6.40
CA THR A 198 0.04 -4.55 -5.55
C THR A 198 -1.48 -4.54 -5.79
N GLU A 199 -1.90 -4.62 -7.05
CA GLU A 199 -3.31 -4.67 -7.42
C GLU A 199 -4.01 -5.94 -6.90
N LEU A 200 -3.39 -7.11 -7.05
CA LEU A 200 -3.93 -8.37 -6.54
C LEU A 200 -4.11 -8.34 -5.02
N ASP A 201 -3.16 -7.77 -4.29
CA ASP A 201 -3.26 -7.67 -2.83
C ASP A 201 -4.34 -6.67 -2.39
N LEU A 202 -4.53 -5.58 -3.13
CA LEU A 202 -5.65 -4.67 -2.91
C LEU A 202 -7.00 -5.37 -3.14
N LEU A 203 -7.13 -6.16 -4.21
CA LEU A 203 -8.34 -6.93 -4.49
C LEU A 203 -8.63 -7.98 -3.41
N LYS A 204 -7.61 -8.66 -2.89
CA LYS A 204 -7.78 -9.60 -1.76
C LYS A 204 -8.27 -8.89 -0.51
N LYS A 205 -7.66 -7.76 -0.15
CA LYS A 205 -8.08 -6.94 1.01
C LYS A 205 -9.52 -6.45 0.84
N GLN A 206 -9.89 -6.02 -0.36
CA GLN A 206 -11.26 -5.59 -0.66
C GLN A 206 -12.27 -6.75 -0.48
N LYS A 207 -11.96 -7.94 -1.00
CA LYS A 207 -12.82 -9.13 -0.81
C LYS A 207 -12.99 -9.48 0.66
N LEU A 208 -11.90 -9.46 1.43
CA LEU A 208 -11.94 -9.71 2.87
C LEU A 208 -12.80 -8.67 3.61
N LEU A 209 -12.70 -7.40 3.24
CA LEU A 209 -13.54 -6.35 3.82
C LEU A 209 -15.03 -6.56 3.53
N ILE A 210 -15.38 -6.95 2.30
CA ILE A 210 -16.77 -7.27 1.93
C ILE A 210 -17.28 -8.48 2.73
N GLU A 211 -16.45 -9.52 2.88
CA GLU A 211 -16.81 -10.69 3.67
C GLU A 211 -17.07 -10.35 5.14
N ILE A 212 -16.16 -9.58 5.76
CA ILE A 212 -16.33 -9.11 7.15
C ILE A 212 -17.58 -8.23 7.27
N GLN A 213 -17.83 -7.34 6.30
CA GLN A 213 -19.03 -6.50 6.30
C GLN A 213 -20.31 -7.34 6.25
N ASN A 214 -20.36 -8.37 5.40
CA ASN A 214 -21.50 -9.27 5.31
C ASN A 214 -21.68 -10.06 6.62
N GLN A 215 -20.60 -10.56 7.22
CA GLN A 215 -20.65 -11.23 8.52
C GLN A 215 -21.18 -10.32 9.63
N LEU A 216 -20.73 -9.07 9.67
CA LEU A 216 -21.23 -8.07 10.62
C LEU A 216 -22.71 -7.78 10.41
N GLN A 217 -23.16 -7.70 9.16
CA GLN A 217 -24.58 -7.52 8.85
C GLN A 217 -25.41 -8.70 9.37
N VAL A 218 -25.01 -9.94 9.09
CA VAL A 218 -25.69 -11.15 9.58
C VAL A 218 -25.71 -11.18 11.12
N GLN A 219 -24.59 -10.89 11.77
CA GLN A 219 -24.52 -10.84 13.24
C GLN A 219 -25.45 -9.76 13.83
N ASN A 220 -25.59 -8.62 13.17
CA ASN A 220 -26.53 -7.58 13.60
C ASN A 220 -27.99 -8.04 13.43
N GLU A 221 -28.33 -8.68 12.31
CA GLU A 221 -29.66 -9.25 12.07
C GLU A 221 -30.00 -10.36 13.08
N ASP A 222 -29.02 -11.22 13.42
CA ASP A 222 -29.17 -12.26 14.45
C ASP A 222 -29.36 -11.66 15.84
N LEU A 223 -28.57 -10.66 16.21
CA LEU A 223 -28.69 -9.95 17.49
C LEU A 223 -30.07 -9.29 17.62
N GLU A 224 -30.55 -8.68 16.54
CA GLU A 224 -31.86 -8.07 16.48
C GLU A 224 -32.97 -9.10 16.65
N THR A 225 -32.90 -10.22 15.93
CA THR A 225 -33.86 -11.32 16.01
C THR A 225 -33.88 -11.90 17.42
N PHE A 226 -32.71 -12.13 18.01
CA PHE A 226 -32.57 -12.59 19.39
C PHE A 226 -33.19 -11.59 20.39
N SER A 227 -32.90 -10.30 20.25
CA SER A 227 -33.43 -9.24 21.11
C SER A 227 -34.96 -9.17 21.05
N MET A 228 -35.53 -9.30 19.85
CA MET A 228 -36.98 -9.34 19.64
C MET A 228 -37.61 -10.60 20.27
N ALA A 229 -37.01 -11.78 20.05
CA ALA A 229 -37.47 -13.03 20.61
C ALA A 229 -37.39 -13.03 22.14
N ALA A 230 -36.27 -12.60 22.72
CA ALA A 230 -36.06 -12.50 24.15
C ALA A 230 -37.09 -11.56 24.80
N SER A 231 -37.36 -10.41 24.18
CA SER A 231 -38.38 -9.46 24.68
C SER A 231 -39.77 -10.10 24.73
N HIS A 232 -40.19 -10.77 23.66
CA HIS A 232 -41.48 -11.46 23.60
C HIS A 232 -41.58 -12.59 24.64
N SER A 233 -40.51 -13.38 24.78
CA SER A 233 -40.42 -14.45 25.77
C SER A 233 -40.43 -13.94 27.21
N LEU A 234 -39.99 -12.71 27.47
CA LEU A 234 -40.06 -12.07 28.80
C LEU A 234 -41.43 -11.45 29.10
N GLN A 235 -42.14 -10.93 28.10
CA GLN A 235 -43.48 -10.33 28.31
C GLN A 235 -44.51 -11.35 28.81
N THR A 236 -44.51 -12.55 28.23
CA THR A 236 -45.46 -13.62 28.59
C THR A 236 -45.44 -13.98 30.09
N PRO A 237 -44.28 -14.32 30.70
CA PRO A 237 -44.24 -14.64 32.12
C PRO A 237 -44.54 -13.45 33.03
N ILE A 238 -44.15 -12.21 32.65
CA ILE A 238 -44.50 -10.99 33.40
C ILE A 238 -46.03 -10.81 33.45
N TYR A 239 -46.69 -10.96 32.29
CA TYR A 239 -48.15 -10.89 32.19
C TYR A 239 -48.84 -11.97 33.02
N ILE A 240 -48.38 -13.23 32.92
CA ILE A 240 -48.94 -14.36 33.70
C ILE A 240 -48.77 -14.13 35.21
N ALA A 241 -47.58 -13.67 35.65
CA ALA A 241 -47.33 -13.35 37.05
C ALA A 241 -48.24 -12.24 37.56
N GLY A 242 -48.42 -11.17 36.78
CA GLY A 242 -49.36 -10.08 37.09
C GLY A 242 -50.80 -10.57 37.19
N PHE A 243 -51.24 -11.42 36.26
CA PHE A 243 -52.58 -12.01 36.27
C PHE A 243 -52.83 -12.85 37.54
N PHE A 244 -51.91 -13.74 37.90
CA PHE A 244 -52.05 -14.57 39.10
C PHE A 244 -52.00 -13.74 40.39
N LEU A 245 -51.13 -12.73 40.45
CA LEU A 245 -51.07 -11.80 41.59
C LEU A 245 -52.43 -11.11 41.81
N LEU A 246 -53.04 -10.62 40.73
CA LEU A 246 -54.34 -9.97 40.74
C LEU A 246 -55.46 -10.95 41.13
N LYS A 247 -55.40 -12.20 40.65
CA LYS A 247 -56.33 -13.27 41.04
C LYS A 247 -56.23 -13.60 42.53
N ILE A 248 -55.02 -13.73 43.08
CA ILE A 248 -54.79 -13.97 44.52
C ILE A 248 -55.35 -12.82 45.35
N LYS A 249 -55.08 -11.57 44.95
CA LYS A 249 -55.57 -10.36 45.62
C LYS A 249 -57.09 -10.31 45.68
N ASN A 250 -57.77 -10.68 44.59
CA ASN A 250 -59.23 -10.68 44.49
C ASN A 250 -59.88 -11.86 45.23
N SER A 251 -59.24 -13.04 45.25
CA SER A 251 -59.77 -14.22 45.94
C SER A 251 -59.56 -14.17 47.46
N TYR A 252 -58.57 -13.43 47.96
CA TYR A 252 -58.24 -13.34 49.39
C TYR A 252 -58.03 -11.89 49.84
N PRO A 253 -59.07 -11.04 49.86
CA PRO A 253 -58.94 -9.61 50.10
C PRO A 253 -58.41 -9.28 51.52
N GLU A 254 -58.78 -10.06 52.53
CA GLU A 254 -58.28 -9.87 53.91
C GLU A 254 -56.77 -10.16 54.04
N MET A 255 -56.28 -11.18 53.33
CA MET A 255 -54.86 -11.52 53.27
C MET A 255 -54.08 -10.43 52.53
N ALA A 256 -54.60 -9.98 51.40
CA ALA A 256 -54.02 -8.89 50.63
C ALA A 256 -53.95 -7.58 51.44
N ALA A 257 -54.99 -7.28 52.23
CA ALA A 257 -55.01 -6.13 53.12
C ALA A 257 -53.93 -6.22 54.22
N LYS A 258 -53.76 -7.40 54.82
CA LYS A 258 -52.76 -7.68 55.86
C LYS A 258 -51.32 -7.63 55.35
N ASN A 259 -51.08 -8.08 54.11
CA ASN A 259 -49.75 -8.16 53.49
C ASN A 259 -49.57 -7.12 52.37
N THR A 260 -50.21 -5.96 52.50
CA THR A 260 -50.27 -4.89 51.48
C THR A 260 -48.89 -4.46 50.96
N LYS A 261 -47.89 -4.41 51.86
CA LYS A 261 -46.52 -4.02 51.51
C LYS A 261 -45.85 -5.02 50.56
N ASP A 262 -46.03 -6.31 50.81
CA ASP A 262 -45.39 -7.37 50.01
C ASP A 262 -46.04 -7.48 48.63
N PHE A 263 -47.38 -7.41 48.56
CA PHE A 263 -48.09 -7.35 47.27
C PHE A 263 -47.70 -6.10 46.47
N GLY A 264 -47.58 -4.93 47.11
CA GLY A 264 -47.14 -3.71 46.46
C GLY A 264 -45.70 -3.78 45.93
N MET A 265 -44.78 -4.48 46.61
CA MET A 265 -43.43 -4.72 46.12
C MET A 265 -43.42 -5.58 44.85
N VAL A 266 -44.22 -6.65 44.81
CA VAL A 266 -44.31 -7.53 43.62
C VAL A 266 -44.97 -6.79 42.45
N GLU A 267 -46.05 -6.03 42.69
CA GLU A 267 -46.70 -5.20 41.66
C GLU A 267 -45.72 -4.18 41.06
N ASN A 268 -44.98 -3.45 41.91
CA ASN A 268 -43.97 -2.49 41.45
C ASN A 268 -42.84 -3.16 40.66
N SER A 269 -42.40 -4.35 41.08
CA SER A 269 -41.34 -5.09 40.39
C SER A 269 -41.79 -5.55 39.00
N LEU A 270 -43.03 -6.07 38.89
CA LEU A 270 -43.61 -6.47 37.61
C LEU A 270 -43.81 -5.27 36.67
N ALA A 271 -44.27 -4.13 37.19
CA ALA A 271 -44.41 -2.90 36.40
C ALA A 271 -43.07 -2.36 35.89
N GLN A 272 -42.01 -2.43 36.71
CA GLN A 272 -40.66 -2.06 36.28
C GLN A 272 -40.12 -2.99 35.19
N MET A 273 -40.34 -4.30 35.32
CA MET A 273 -39.94 -5.27 34.30
C MET A 273 -40.69 -5.03 32.97
N ASP A 274 -41.99 -4.76 33.01
CA ASP A 274 -42.79 -4.47 31.83
C ASP A 274 -42.32 -3.19 31.10
N LEU A 275 -42.00 -2.14 31.87
CA LEU A 275 -41.41 -0.90 31.34
C LEU A 275 -40.05 -1.15 30.67
N LEU A 276 -39.17 -1.95 31.29
CA LEU A 276 -37.86 -2.26 30.74
C LEU A 276 -37.97 -3.06 29.44
N VAL A 277 -38.82 -4.09 29.40
CA VAL A 277 -39.02 -4.91 28.21
C VAL A 277 -39.66 -4.11 27.08
N SER A 278 -40.65 -3.26 27.40
CA SER A 278 -41.28 -2.36 26.42
C SER A 278 -40.31 -1.27 25.91
N GLY A 279 -39.40 -0.80 26.76
CA GLY A 279 -38.30 0.09 26.39
C GLY A 279 -37.32 -0.58 25.43
N LEU A 280 -36.93 -1.83 25.69
CA LEU A 280 -36.06 -2.62 24.82
C LEU A 280 -36.70 -2.83 23.43
N PHE A 281 -38.02 -3.11 23.41
CA PHE A 281 -38.79 -3.26 22.17
C PHE A 281 -38.82 -1.95 21.36
N SER A 282 -39.08 -0.83 22.03
CA SER A 282 -39.11 0.49 21.41
C SER A 282 -37.74 0.87 20.83
N TYR A 283 -36.67 0.56 21.55
CA TYR A 283 -35.29 0.77 21.08
C TYR A 283 -34.98 -0.06 19.82
N ASN A 284 -35.30 -1.36 19.82
CA ASN A 284 -35.14 -2.22 18.63
C ASN A 284 -35.94 -1.69 17.43
N LYS A 285 -37.15 -1.15 17.66
CA LYS A 285 -37.99 -0.58 16.59
C LYS A 285 -37.40 0.70 15.99
N ILE A 286 -36.69 1.52 16.79
CA ILE A 286 -35.97 2.71 16.31
C ILE A 286 -34.79 2.31 15.43
N ILE A 287 -34.09 1.21 15.76
CA ILE A 287 -33.01 0.66 14.92
C ILE A 287 -33.52 0.23 13.54
N LYS A 288 -34.77 -0.27 13.45
CA LYS A 288 -35.43 -0.68 12.18
C LYS A 288 -35.88 0.45 11.27
N ILE A 289 -35.83 1.72 11.69
CA ILE A 289 -36.25 2.81 10.80
C ILE A 289 -35.19 2.92 9.70
N GLU A 290 -35.50 2.36 8.52
CA GLU A 290 -34.78 2.66 7.29
C GLU A 290 -34.53 4.16 7.26
N LYS A 291 -33.27 4.55 7.17
CA LYS A 291 -32.87 5.94 7.02
C LYS A 291 -33.39 6.43 5.67
N ASP A 292 -34.66 6.82 5.63
CA ASP A 292 -35.21 7.65 4.57
C ASP A 292 -34.59 9.04 4.74
N THR A 293 -33.37 9.18 4.24
CA THR A 293 -32.58 10.40 4.36
C THR A 293 -33.17 11.45 3.45
N GLN A 294 -34.02 12.29 4.02
CA GLN A 294 -34.54 13.48 3.36
C GLN A 294 -33.64 14.68 3.74
N ARG A 295 -33.35 15.55 2.78
CA ARG A 295 -32.64 16.81 3.06
C ARG A 295 -33.60 17.70 3.84
N VAL A 296 -33.32 17.91 5.12
CA VAL A 296 -34.14 18.75 6.00
C VAL A 296 -33.42 20.05 6.33
N ASP A 297 -34.13 21.17 6.25
CA ASP A 297 -33.64 22.46 6.73
C ASP A 297 -33.60 22.44 8.27
N ALA A 298 -32.38 22.45 8.83
CA ALA A 298 -32.15 22.42 10.27
C ALA A 298 -32.82 23.60 11.00
N SER A 299 -32.92 24.75 10.34
CA SER A 299 -33.56 25.95 10.89
C SER A 299 -35.05 25.73 11.13
N GLY A 300 -35.75 25.16 10.15
CA GLY A 300 -37.18 24.89 10.21
C GLY A 300 -37.54 23.81 11.24
N GLU A 301 -36.72 22.78 11.39
CA GLU A 301 -36.97 21.71 12.36
C GLU A 301 -36.69 22.13 13.81
N LEU A 302 -35.65 22.94 14.04
CA LEU A 302 -35.37 23.47 15.38
C LEU A 302 -36.53 24.34 15.92
N VAL A 303 -37.21 25.08 15.05
CA VAL A 303 -38.40 25.86 15.43
C VAL A 303 -39.58 24.95 15.81
N LYS A 304 -39.79 23.84 15.10
CA LYS A 304 -40.84 22.86 15.41
C LYS A 304 -40.59 22.16 16.75
N ILE A 305 -39.35 21.74 17.00
CA ILE A 305 -38.96 21.10 18.27
C ILE A 305 -39.18 22.06 19.44
N LYS A 306 -38.77 23.33 19.28
CA LYS A 306 -38.95 24.35 20.32
C LYS A 306 -40.42 24.62 20.67
N LYS A 307 -41.33 24.44 19.71
CA LYS A 307 -42.78 24.62 19.89
C LYS A 307 -43.49 23.44 20.55
N ASN A 308 -42.85 22.26 20.59
CA ASN A 308 -43.40 21.04 21.18
C ASN A 308 -42.77 20.68 22.54
N CYS A 309 -41.61 21.25 22.88
CA CYS A 309 -40.95 21.05 24.17
C CYS A 309 -41.23 22.14 25.21
N PHE A 310 -41.92 23.22 24.83
CA PHE A 310 -42.32 24.34 25.68
C PHE A 310 -43.76 24.75 25.34
#